data_AF-A0AA46X174-F1
#
_entry.id   AF-A0AA46X174-F1
#
_cell.length_a   1.000
_cell.length_b   1.000
_cell.length_c   1.000
_cell.angle_alpha   90.00
_cell.angle_beta   90.00
_cell.angle_gamma   90.00
#
_symmetry.space_group_name_H-M   'P 1'
#
loop_
_entity.id
_entity.type
_entity.pdbx_description
1 polymer ?
#
loop_
_entity_poly.entity_id
_entity_poly.type
_entity_poly.pdbx_seq_one_letter_code
_entity_poly.pdbx_strand_id
1 'polypeptide(L)'
;MGRLARVALATALSCSLAALAACAPPPQPPPPTTCATDDIGIAAGAPLMYLSDSELDRELDAIRAVGARWLRVDIDWSVIEPNRGQQNWSVPDRVVDRARVRGLEVVGIVAYTPAWARVAGGGDTHGYPADPAAFAGSPGRRHSAIRPA
;
A
#
# COMPACT_ATOMS: atom_id res chain seq x y z
N MET A 1 45.90 1.81 68.40
CA MET A 1 44.54 2.38 68.27
C MET A 1 44.13 2.28 66.81
N GLY A 2 43.39 1.23 66.46
CA GLY A 2 43.03 0.93 65.07
C GLY A 2 42.40 -0.46 65.00
N ARG A 3 41.06 -0.51 64.96
CA ARG A 3 40.24 -1.69 64.53
C ARG A 3 38.72 -1.53 64.68
N LEU A 4 38.15 -0.37 65.01
CA LEU A 4 36.69 -0.24 65.18
C LEU A 4 35.94 0.40 63.99
N ALA A 5 36.62 0.66 62.87
CA ALA A 5 36.03 1.29 61.68
C ALA A 5 35.23 0.34 60.74
N ARG A 6 34.75 -0.82 61.21
CA ARG A 6 34.22 -1.87 60.31
C ARG A 6 32.81 -2.41 60.57
N VAL A 7 32.04 -1.90 61.56
CA VAL A 7 30.75 -2.55 61.90
C VAL A 7 29.51 -1.66 61.77
N ALA A 8 29.62 -0.36 61.56
CA ALA A 8 28.45 0.53 61.54
C ALA A 8 27.99 0.99 60.14
N LEU A 9 28.40 0.33 59.05
CA LEU A 9 28.10 0.76 57.68
C LEU A 9 27.25 -0.23 56.87
N ALA A 10 26.45 -1.06 57.53
CA ALA A 10 25.72 -2.16 56.86
C ALA A 10 24.19 -2.09 56.91
N THR A 11 23.57 -1.10 57.58
CA THR A 11 22.10 -1.11 57.77
C THR A 11 21.40 0.24 57.56
N ALA A 12 22.06 1.23 56.97
CA ALA A 12 21.41 2.51 56.62
C ALA A 12 21.25 2.73 55.10
N LEU A 13 21.77 1.82 54.28
CA LEU A 13 21.69 1.91 52.81
C LEU A 13 20.67 0.94 52.19
N SER A 14 19.77 0.36 53.00
CA SER A 14 18.75 -0.59 52.51
C SER A 14 17.32 -0.05 52.57
N CYS A 15 17.10 1.15 53.12
CA CYS A 15 15.75 1.74 53.20
C CYS A 15 15.47 2.83 52.15
N SER A 16 16.44 3.22 51.31
CA SER A 16 16.25 4.34 50.37
C SER A 16 15.97 3.95 48.91
N LEU A 17 16.10 2.68 48.53
CA LEU A 17 15.79 2.25 47.15
C LEU A 17 14.40 1.63 46.96
N ALA A 18 13.66 1.33 48.02
CA ALA A 18 12.35 0.69 47.90
C ALA A 18 11.19 1.69 47.65
N ALA A 19 11.42 3.00 47.78
CA ALA A 19 10.34 4.00 47.78
C ALA A 19 10.07 4.70 46.44
N LEU A 20 10.89 4.49 45.39
CA LEU A 20 10.71 5.14 44.08
C LEU A 20 10.06 4.27 43.02
N ALA A 21 9.82 2.98 43.29
CA ALA A 21 9.20 2.06 42.34
C ALA A 21 7.65 2.06 42.36
N ALA A 22 7.02 2.81 43.27
CA ALA A 22 5.59 2.68 43.56
C ALA A 22 4.69 3.71 42.85
N CYS A 23 5.22 4.57 41.97
CA CYS A 23 4.42 5.61 41.33
C CYS A 23 4.64 5.72 39.81
N ALA A 24 4.82 4.60 39.12
CA ALA A 24 4.61 4.59 37.67
C ALA A 24 3.09 4.52 37.41
N PRO A 25 2.47 5.50 36.74
CA PRO A 25 1.07 5.38 36.33
C PRO A 25 0.92 4.13 35.46
N PRO A 26 -0.21 3.39 35.57
CA PRO A 26 -0.43 2.21 34.76
C PRO A 26 -0.30 2.59 33.27
N PRO A 27 0.32 1.73 32.44
CA PRO A 27 0.47 1.99 31.03
C PRO A 27 -0.90 2.33 30.46
N GLN A 28 -1.06 3.57 29.99
CA GLN A 28 -2.31 3.99 29.38
C GLN A 28 -2.49 3.15 28.11
N PRO A 29 -3.67 2.55 27.89
CA PRO A 29 -3.94 1.94 26.61
C PRO A 29 -3.69 2.98 25.51
N PRO A 30 -3.07 2.60 24.37
CA PRO A 30 -2.91 3.53 23.28
C PRO A 30 -4.27 4.15 22.96
N PRO A 31 -4.32 5.45 22.64
CA PRO A 31 -5.58 6.06 22.21
C PRO A 31 -6.16 5.20 21.08
N PRO A 32 -7.50 5.04 21.03
CA PRO A 32 -8.10 4.30 19.93
C PRO A 32 -7.59 4.91 18.63
N THR A 33 -6.92 4.10 17.81
CA THR A 33 -6.57 4.48 16.44
C THR A 33 -7.87 4.58 15.69
N THR A 34 -8.50 5.76 15.70
CA THR A 34 -9.46 6.10 14.67
C THR A 34 -8.66 6.09 13.38
N CYS A 35 -8.97 5.20 12.44
CA CYS A 35 -8.49 5.36 11.07
C CYS A 35 -8.86 6.79 10.68
N ALA A 36 -7.86 7.64 10.39
CA ALA A 36 -8.17 8.92 9.81
C ALA A 36 -8.94 8.60 8.52
N THR A 37 -10.03 9.33 8.23
CA THR A 37 -10.83 9.09 7.02
C THR A 37 -9.97 9.10 5.74
N ASP A 38 -8.81 9.75 5.82
CA ASP A 38 -7.80 9.83 4.76
C ASP A 38 -7.02 8.53 4.49
N ASP A 39 -7.23 7.46 5.27
CA ASP A 39 -6.51 6.18 5.13
C ASP A 39 -7.32 5.08 4.42
N ILE A 40 -8.57 5.36 4.02
CA ILE A 40 -9.43 4.36 3.38
C ILE A 40 -9.17 4.33 1.88
N GLY A 41 -8.88 3.13 1.37
CA GLY A 41 -8.76 2.84 -0.06
C GLY A 41 -9.74 1.77 -0.53
N ILE A 42 -10.16 1.86 -1.79
CA ILE A 42 -11.03 0.87 -2.43
C ILE A 42 -10.29 0.20 -3.59
N ALA A 43 -10.44 -1.12 -3.69
CA ALA A 43 -10.01 -1.92 -4.84
C ALA A 43 -11.26 -2.46 -5.55
N ALA A 44 -11.79 -1.69 -6.50
CA ALA A 44 -12.98 -2.08 -7.27
C ALA A 44 -12.69 -3.17 -8.33
N GLY A 45 -11.41 -3.43 -8.59
CA GLY A 45 -10.92 -4.50 -9.46
C GLY A 45 -11.01 -4.18 -10.96
N ALA A 46 -10.90 -5.23 -11.77
CA ALA A 46 -10.90 -5.17 -13.23
C ALA A 46 -12.12 -4.48 -13.90
N PRO A 47 -13.36 -4.50 -13.34
CA PRO A 47 -14.52 -3.90 -14.02
C PRO A 47 -14.34 -2.44 -14.42
N LEU A 48 -13.60 -1.63 -13.67
CA LEU A 48 -13.35 -0.21 -13.98
C LEU A 48 -12.82 0.02 -15.40
N MET A 49 -12.07 -0.95 -15.95
CA MET A 49 -11.50 -0.86 -17.30
C MET A 49 -12.56 -1.03 -18.41
N TYR A 50 -13.67 -1.71 -18.10
CA TYR A 50 -14.68 -2.12 -19.09
C TYR A 50 -15.99 -1.34 -19.01
N LEU A 51 -16.19 -0.56 -17.94
CA LEU A 51 -17.38 0.29 -17.77
C LEU A 51 -17.48 1.34 -18.88
N SER A 52 -18.72 1.67 -19.26
CA SER A 52 -18.98 2.88 -20.02
C SER A 52 -18.64 4.13 -19.20
N ASP A 53 -18.45 5.26 -19.87
CA ASP A 53 -18.10 6.51 -19.19
C ASP A 53 -19.09 6.90 -18.07
N SER A 54 -20.38 6.69 -18.29
CA SER A 54 -21.41 7.02 -17.29
C SER A 54 -21.45 6.06 -16.10
N GLU A 55 -21.15 4.78 -16.33
CA GLU A 55 -21.05 3.80 -15.25
C GLU A 55 -19.77 3.99 -14.45
N LEU A 56 -18.65 4.27 -15.12
CA LEU A 56 -17.38 4.59 -14.49
C LEU A 56 -17.51 5.84 -13.61
N ASP A 57 -18.15 6.89 -14.11
CA ASP A 57 -18.40 8.10 -13.33
C ASP A 57 -19.22 7.80 -12.07
N ARG A 58 -20.31 7.04 -12.21
CA ARG A 58 -21.17 6.64 -11.09
C ARG A 58 -20.41 5.83 -10.04
N GLU A 59 -19.59 4.87 -10.48
CA GLU A 59 -18.78 4.04 -9.60
C GLU A 59 -17.76 4.88 -8.82
N LEU A 60 -17.05 5.78 -9.51
CA LEU A 60 -16.06 6.65 -8.88
C LEU A 60 -16.69 7.68 -7.94
N ASP A 61 -17.89 8.19 -8.26
CA ASP A 61 -18.67 9.06 -7.36
C ASP A 61 -19.07 8.30 -6.08
N ALA A 62 -19.51 7.04 -6.20
CA ALA A 62 -19.83 6.20 -5.06
C ALA A 62 -18.60 5.92 -4.18
N ILE A 63 -17.46 5.61 -4.79
CA ILE A 63 -16.18 5.42 -4.09
C ILE A 63 -15.80 6.68 -3.31
N ARG A 64 -15.97 7.87 -3.90
CA ARG A 64 -15.68 9.12 -3.20
C ARG A 64 -16.69 9.39 -2.08
N ALA A 65 -17.96 9.10 -2.29
CA ALA A 65 -19.04 9.33 -1.32
C ALA A 65 -18.89 8.50 -0.03
N VAL A 66 -18.30 7.31 -0.10
CA VAL A 66 -17.99 6.51 1.10
C VAL A 66 -16.74 7.00 1.85
N GLY A 67 -16.15 8.12 1.41
CA GLY A 67 -15.01 8.75 2.07
C GLY A 67 -13.65 8.21 1.63
N ALA A 68 -13.57 7.34 0.62
CA ALA A 68 -12.30 6.82 0.15
C ALA A 68 -11.41 7.95 -0.40
N ARG A 69 -10.12 7.88 -0.06
CA ARG A 69 -9.07 8.73 -0.63
C ARG A 69 -8.32 8.01 -1.74
N TRP A 70 -8.14 6.69 -1.58
CA TRP A 70 -7.31 5.89 -2.48
C TRP A 70 -8.15 4.97 -3.36
N LEU A 71 -7.74 4.85 -4.62
CA LEU A 71 -8.29 3.90 -5.58
C LEU A 71 -7.19 2.99 -6.10
N ARG A 72 -7.36 1.69 -5.95
CA ARG A 72 -6.50 0.69 -6.58
C ARG A 72 -7.02 0.35 -7.98
N VAL A 73 -6.15 0.44 -8.97
CA VAL A 73 -6.46 0.18 -10.38
C VAL A 73 -5.60 -0.97 -10.90
N ASP A 74 -6.25 -1.98 -11.48
CA ASP A 74 -5.57 -3.15 -12.04
C ASP A 74 -5.14 -2.86 -13.49
N ILE A 75 -3.84 -2.85 -13.77
CA ILE A 75 -3.25 -2.58 -15.08
C ILE A 75 -2.80 -3.90 -15.70
N ASP A 76 -3.54 -4.35 -16.72
CA ASP A 76 -3.23 -5.58 -17.42
C ASP A 76 -2.16 -5.37 -18.50
N TRP A 77 -0.93 -5.80 -18.23
CA TRP A 77 0.19 -5.66 -19.19
C TRP A 77 -0.10 -6.39 -20.51
N SER A 78 -0.83 -7.50 -20.48
CA SER A 78 -1.16 -8.25 -21.69
C SER A 78 -2.11 -7.50 -22.62
N VAL A 79 -2.95 -6.63 -22.06
CA VAL A 79 -3.85 -5.74 -22.80
C VAL A 79 -3.15 -4.45 -23.21
N ILE A 80 -2.31 -3.89 -22.34
CA ILE A 80 -1.55 -2.66 -22.65
C ILE A 80 -0.54 -2.88 -23.75
N GLU A 81 0.17 -4.01 -23.73
CA GLU A 81 1.26 -4.30 -24.67
C GLU A 81 1.09 -5.70 -25.30
N PRO A 82 0.04 -5.92 -26.10
CA PRO A 82 -0.24 -7.23 -26.71
C PRO A 82 0.88 -7.63 -27.68
N ASN A 83 1.52 -6.65 -28.32
CA ASN A 83 2.70 -6.81 -29.14
C ASN A 83 3.85 -6.01 -28.50
N ARG A 84 5.05 -6.62 -28.43
CA ARG A 84 6.23 -6.00 -27.83
C ARG A 84 6.49 -4.62 -28.44
N GLY A 85 6.63 -3.61 -27.59
CA GLY A 85 6.88 -2.22 -27.95
C GLY A 85 5.65 -1.44 -28.42
N GLN A 86 4.48 -2.07 -28.58
CA GLN A 86 3.24 -1.42 -29.00
C GLN A 86 2.31 -1.28 -27.80
N GLN A 87 2.40 -0.13 -27.13
CA GLN A 87 1.63 0.13 -25.92
C GLN A 87 0.39 0.96 -26.21
N ASN A 88 -0.74 0.61 -25.60
CA ASN A 88 -1.95 1.41 -25.60
C ASN A 88 -2.44 1.65 -24.18
N TRP A 89 -2.38 2.92 -23.75
CA TRP A 89 -2.73 3.37 -22.41
C TRP A 89 -4.11 4.00 -22.30
N SER A 90 -4.86 4.10 -23.40
CA SER A 90 -6.08 4.91 -23.43
C SER A 90 -7.11 4.53 -22.36
N VAL A 91 -7.27 3.24 -22.07
CA VAL A 91 -8.24 2.74 -21.08
C VAL A 91 -7.83 3.04 -19.64
N PRO A 92 -6.64 2.64 -19.14
CA PRO A 92 -6.24 3.02 -17.78
C PRO A 92 -6.11 4.53 -17.61
N ASP A 93 -5.66 5.28 -18.64
CA ASP A 93 -5.56 6.75 -18.56
C ASP A 93 -6.95 7.37 -18.35
N ARG A 94 -7.96 6.90 -19.10
CA ARG A 94 -9.36 7.31 -18.91
C ARG A 94 -9.83 7.09 -17.47
N VAL A 95 -9.52 5.95 -16.86
CA VAL A 95 -9.91 5.64 -15.48
C VAL A 95 -9.18 6.54 -14.49
N VAL A 96 -7.86 6.67 -14.64
CA VAL A 96 -6.99 7.47 -13.77
C VAL A 96 -7.41 8.94 -13.78
N ASP A 97 -7.64 9.52 -14.97
CA ASP A 97 -8.01 10.92 -15.10
C ASP A 97 -9.38 11.19 -14.48
N ARG A 98 -10.37 10.33 -14.72
CA ARG A 98 -11.71 10.45 -14.12
C ARG A 98 -11.70 10.27 -12.60
N ALA A 99 -10.82 9.43 -12.06
CA ALA A 99 -10.65 9.27 -10.62
C ALA A 99 -10.02 10.52 -9.99
N ARG A 100 -8.98 11.09 -10.63
CA ARG A 100 -8.29 12.30 -10.16
C ARG A 100 -9.19 13.53 -10.14
N VAL A 101 -10.07 13.69 -11.12
CA VAL A 101 -11.08 14.77 -11.13
C VAL A 101 -11.95 14.75 -9.86
N ARG A 102 -12.12 13.59 -9.23
CA ARG A 102 -12.87 13.39 -7.97
C ARG A 102 -12.03 13.48 -6.71
N GLY A 103 -10.75 13.83 -6.85
CA GLY A 103 -9.80 13.91 -5.74
C GLY A 103 -9.35 12.56 -5.20
N LEU A 104 -9.52 11.47 -5.96
CA LEU A 104 -8.98 10.16 -5.60
C LEU A 104 -7.49 10.08 -5.97
N GLU A 105 -6.68 9.54 -5.07
CA GLU A 105 -5.30 9.15 -5.34
C GLU A 105 -5.26 7.72 -5.89
N VAL A 106 -4.54 7.51 -7.00
CA VAL A 106 -4.52 6.21 -7.69
C VAL A 106 -3.24 5.44 -7.39
N VAL A 107 -3.41 4.19 -6.95
CA VAL A 107 -2.37 3.17 -6.85
C VAL A 107 -2.59 2.14 -7.95
N GLY A 108 -1.64 2.01 -8.87
CA GLY A 108 -1.73 1.04 -9.95
C GLY A 108 -0.99 -0.25 -9.61
N ILE A 109 -1.61 -1.38 -9.94
CA ILE A 109 -0.95 -2.69 -9.90
C ILE A 109 -0.80 -3.20 -11.32
N VAL A 110 0.45 -3.44 -11.74
CA VAL A 110 0.71 -4.13 -13.00
C VAL A 110 0.56 -5.62 -12.77
N ALA A 111 -0.31 -6.24 -13.55
CA ALA A 111 -0.59 -7.66 -13.51
C ALA A 111 -0.61 -8.25 -14.93
N TYR A 112 -0.63 -9.59 -14.98
CA TYR A 112 -0.70 -10.39 -16.20
C TYR A 112 0.54 -10.26 -17.10
N THR A 113 0.72 -11.24 -17.97
CA THR A 113 1.89 -11.34 -18.84
C THR A 113 1.47 -11.53 -20.30
N PRO A 114 1.86 -10.62 -21.22
CA PRO A 114 1.60 -10.79 -22.64
C PRO A 114 2.29 -12.04 -23.18
N ALA A 115 1.73 -12.60 -24.27
CA ALA A 115 2.22 -13.83 -24.86
C ALA A 115 3.72 -13.76 -25.24
N TRP A 116 4.19 -12.60 -25.70
CA TRP A 116 5.59 -12.42 -26.09
C TRP A 116 6.57 -12.38 -24.90
N ALA A 117 6.09 -12.13 -23.68
CA ALA A 117 6.91 -12.01 -22.47
C ALA A 117 6.78 -13.21 -21.53
N ARG A 118 5.79 -14.10 -21.75
CA ARG A 118 5.47 -15.22 -20.86
C ARG A 118 6.40 -16.41 -21.09
N VAL A 119 6.60 -17.22 -20.05
CA VAL A 119 7.29 -18.52 -20.21
C VAL A 119 6.60 -19.40 -21.25
N ALA A 120 7.40 -20.12 -22.04
CA ALA A 120 6.90 -21.08 -23.01
C ALA A 120 6.06 -22.16 -22.32
N GLY A 121 4.89 -22.48 -22.88
CA GLY A 121 3.93 -23.40 -22.26
C GLY A 121 3.17 -22.83 -21.06
N GLY A 122 3.45 -21.59 -20.64
CA GLY A 122 2.61 -20.86 -19.69
C GLY A 122 1.25 -20.62 -20.35
N GLY A 123 0.19 -21.18 -19.77
CA GLY A 123 -1.14 -21.24 -20.38
C GLY A 123 -1.69 -19.88 -20.80
N ASP A 124 -2.43 -19.24 -19.91
CA ASP A 124 -3.04 -17.93 -20.16
C ASP A 124 -2.15 -16.77 -19.65
N THR A 125 -2.73 -15.58 -19.55
CA THR A 125 -2.04 -14.36 -19.12
C THR A 125 -1.62 -14.37 -17.64
N HIS A 126 -2.06 -15.34 -16.83
CA HIS A 126 -1.63 -15.50 -15.42
C HIS A 126 -0.24 -16.16 -15.31
N GLY A 127 0.30 -16.72 -16.40
CA GLY A 127 1.65 -17.26 -16.40
C GLY A 127 2.70 -16.19 -16.11
N TYR A 128 3.75 -16.57 -15.40
CA TYR A 128 4.82 -15.63 -15.04
C TYR A 128 5.67 -15.23 -16.27
N PRO A 129 6.24 -14.02 -16.24
CA PRO A 129 7.21 -13.56 -17.25
C PRO A 129 8.42 -14.48 -17.33
N ALA A 130 8.88 -14.77 -18.56
CA ALA A 130 10.09 -15.53 -18.81
C ALA A 130 11.34 -14.80 -18.31
N ASP A 131 11.28 -13.47 -18.29
CA ASP A 131 12.30 -12.59 -17.74
C ASP A 131 11.67 -11.67 -16.69
N PRO A 132 12.01 -11.82 -15.39
CA PRO A 132 11.56 -10.90 -14.34
C PRO A 132 11.98 -9.45 -14.59
N ALA A 133 13.10 -9.22 -15.28
CA ALA A 133 13.55 -7.88 -15.63
C ALA A 133 12.63 -7.22 -16.67
N ALA A 134 11.98 -7.98 -17.55
CA ALA A 134 10.98 -7.46 -18.47
C ALA A 134 9.71 -6.98 -17.73
N PHE A 135 9.30 -7.70 -16.69
CA PHE A 135 8.20 -7.28 -15.81
C PHE A 135 8.55 -6.05 -14.98
N ALA A 136 9.80 -5.98 -14.54
CA ALA A 136 10.36 -4.77 -13.95
C ALA A 136 10.42 -3.61 -14.97
N GLY A 137 10.77 -3.86 -16.23
CA GLY A 137 10.76 -2.86 -17.29
C GLY A 137 9.37 -2.51 -17.82
N SER A 138 8.31 -3.10 -17.24
CA SER A 138 6.96 -3.09 -17.81
C SER A 138 6.34 -1.70 -17.88
N PRO A 139 5.31 -1.54 -18.72
CA PRO A 139 4.73 -0.25 -19.06
C PRO A 139 4.33 0.57 -17.81
N GLY A 140 3.79 -0.06 -16.75
CA GLY A 140 3.29 0.66 -15.56
C GLY A 140 4.32 1.48 -14.80
N ARG A 141 5.61 1.16 -14.93
CA ARG A 141 6.67 2.00 -14.36
C ARG A 141 7.07 3.20 -15.22
N ARG A 142 6.80 3.15 -16.52
CA ARG A 142 7.12 4.27 -17.45
C ARG A 142 6.01 5.32 -17.48
N HIS A 143 4.81 5.00 -17.01
CA HIS A 143 3.66 5.88 -17.06
C HIS A 143 3.55 6.74 -15.79
N SER A 144 3.97 8.01 -15.87
CA SER A 144 4.12 8.93 -14.72
C SER A 144 2.83 9.34 -14.01
N ALA A 145 1.66 9.00 -14.57
CA ALA A 145 0.36 9.32 -13.97
C ALA A 145 -0.05 8.34 -12.84
N ILE A 146 0.66 7.23 -12.66
CA ILE A 146 0.25 6.19 -11.73
C ILE A 146 1.33 6.00 -10.68
N ARG A 147 0.96 6.11 -9.41
CA ARG A 147 1.90 5.80 -8.34
C ARG A 147 2.04 4.27 -8.28
N PRO A 148 3.27 3.74 -8.24
CA PRO A 148 3.47 2.32 -7.97
C PRO A 148 2.95 2.00 -6.57
N ALA A 149 2.39 0.79 -6.42
CA ALA A 149 2.02 0.21 -5.13
C ALA A 149 3.24 -0.01 -4.22
#